data_AF-A0A3M1MQC0-F1
#
_entry.id   AF-A0A3M1MQC0-F1
#
_cell.length_a   1.000
_cell.length_b   1.000
_cell.length_c   1.000
_cell.angle_alpha   90.00
_cell.angle_beta   90.00
_cell.angle_gamma   90.00
#
_symmetry.space_group_name_H-M   'P 1'
#
loop_
_entity.id
_entity.type
_entity.pdbx_description
1 polymer ?
#
loop_
_entity_poly.entity_id
_entity_poly.type
_entity_poly.pdbx_seq_one_letter_code
_entity_poly.pdbx_strand_id
1 'polypeptide(L)'
;MKRISTLLFSLAGLLIVVVGAARAGNNGGSALNIGYDAGYEYVLIGNYYNYTNAITIEAWVRPAPTQPSDYPRIVDKYDWGGHKGYSLNIINDHNPTYQGRVHFEMYTSNGVIHHLHGPVLLGSFNRWHHVAVTYDGTYARMYVDGKLEGVRNMGGPMSTNGIGMRFGNSWDNHQYRGGLDEVRIWNVARTQAEIQADMFRELQGTEPHLTGYWKFNEGSGTTVTDATGNHNGVLVNTEAGDWVASTIPLGDATVSAQKDVAALWASVNPASSAGLTLSDNATTPFLQDTGDDVLFGHDGGTGNTNLDLPTGGA
;
A
#
# COMPACT_ATOMS: atom_id res chain seq x y z
N MET A 1 1.27 -2.42 -26.66
CA MET A 1 0.84 -3.75 -26.17
C MET A 1 0.39 -3.56 -24.72
N LYS A 2 -0.90 -3.24 -24.52
CA LYS A 2 -1.45 -2.89 -23.20
C LYS A 2 -1.68 -4.18 -22.40
N ARG A 3 -1.12 -4.30 -21.20
CA ARG A 3 -1.26 -5.47 -20.32
C ARG A 3 -2.43 -5.25 -19.38
N ILE A 4 -3.45 -6.11 -19.49
CA ILE A 4 -4.60 -6.20 -18.59
C ILE A 4 -4.14 -6.94 -17.33
N SER A 5 -4.38 -6.38 -16.14
CA SER A 5 -4.14 -7.05 -14.85
C SER A 5 -5.49 -7.37 -14.21
N THR A 6 -5.79 -8.65 -14.02
CA THR A 6 -7.07 -9.16 -13.49
C THR A 6 -6.98 -9.32 -11.97
N LEU A 7 -7.94 -8.77 -11.22
CA LEU A 7 -8.17 -9.06 -9.78
C LEU A 7 -9.49 -9.82 -9.63
N LEU A 8 -9.47 -10.94 -8.90
CA LEU A 8 -10.63 -11.83 -8.65
C LEU A 8 -11.06 -11.76 -7.19
N PHE A 9 -12.31 -11.39 -6.89
CA PHE A 9 -13.00 -11.70 -5.63
C PHE A 9 -14.52 -11.82 -5.83
N SER A 10 -15.17 -12.65 -4.99
CA SER A 10 -16.54 -13.16 -5.16
C SER A 10 -17.48 -12.85 -3.98
N LEU A 11 -18.79 -12.85 -4.30
CA LEU A 11 -19.99 -12.94 -3.46
C LEU A 11 -20.39 -11.72 -2.59
N ALA A 12 -21.15 -10.81 -3.18
CA ALA A 12 -22.61 -10.67 -3.00
C ALA A 12 -23.06 -9.46 -3.83
N GLY A 13 -24.16 -9.61 -4.57
CA GLY A 13 -24.57 -8.71 -5.65
C GLY A 13 -24.62 -7.23 -5.28
N LEU A 14 -23.65 -6.48 -5.79
CA LEU A 14 -23.76 -5.06 -6.11
C LEU A 14 -22.74 -4.78 -7.22
N LEU A 15 -23.23 -4.57 -8.44
CA LEU A 15 -22.40 -4.07 -9.54
C LEU A 15 -22.17 -2.58 -9.27
N ILE A 16 -21.08 -2.23 -8.59
CA ILE A 16 -20.62 -0.85 -8.53
C ILE A 16 -19.79 -0.62 -9.79
N VAL A 17 -20.43 -0.10 -10.84
CA VAL A 17 -19.68 0.56 -11.91
C VAL A 17 -19.25 1.92 -11.36
N VAL A 18 -18.04 1.99 -10.79
CA VAL A 18 -17.40 3.29 -10.55
C VAL A 18 -16.93 3.79 -11.92
N VAL A 19 -17.81 4.44 -12.69
CA VAL A 19 -17.34 5.38 -13.72
C VAL A 19 -17.05 6.70 -13.02
N GLY A 20 -16.09 6.65 -12.09
CA GLY A 20 -15.39 7.84 -11.72
C GLY A 20 -14.31 8.04 -12.75
N ALA A 21 -14.12 9.27 -13.23
CA ALA A 21 -12.76 9.68 -13.56
C ALA A 21 -11.95 9.49 -12.26
N ALA A 22 -11.43 8.29 -12.04
CA ALA A 22 -10.19 8.17 -11.31
C ALA A 22 -9.23 8.92 -12.21
N ARG A 23 -9.03 10.20 -11.90
CA ARG A 23 -7.84 10.87 -12.34
C ARG A 23 -6.71 9.91 -11.92
N ALA A 24 -6.12 9.20 -12.88
CA ALA A 24 -4.68 9.05 -12.89
C ALA A 24 -4.07 10.42 -13.28
N GLY A 25 -4.66 11.51 -12.81
CA GLY A 25 -3.93 12.72 -12.61
C GLY A 25 -2.93 12.37 -11.54
N ASN A 26 -1.66 12.64 -11.81
CA ASN A 26 -0.76 13.06 -10.76
C ASN A 26 -1.57 13.92 -9.79
N ASN A 27 -1.94 13.42 -8.61
CA ASN A 27 -2.48 14.27 -7.54
C ASN A 27 -1.33 15.12 -6.93
N GLY A 28 -0.36 15.54 -7.74
CA GLY A 28 0.71 16.47 -7.40
C GLY A 28 1.57 16.10 -6.19
N GLY A 29 1.46 14.85 -5.71
CA GLY A 29 2.13 14.39 -4.50
C GLY A 29 3.58 14.02 -4.77
N SER A 30 4.35 13.98 -3.69
CA SER A 30 5.69 13.44 -3.70
C SER A 30 5.68 12.07 -3.02
N ALA A 31 6.73 11.31 -3.26
CA ALA A 31 7.06 10.11 -2.52
C ALA A 31 8.54 10.18 -2.15
N LEU A 32 8.95 9.33 -1.21
CA LEU A 32 10.35 9.22 -0.83
C LEU A 32 10.99 8.04 -1.55
N ASN A 33 12.02 8.29 -2.34
CA ASN A 33 12.89 7.26 -2.90
C ASN A 33 14.11 7.13 -2.00
N ILE A 34 14.43 5.92 -1.55
CA ILE A 34 15.45 5.72 -0.52
C ILE A 34 16.42 4.59 -0.89
N GLY A 35 17.64 4.64 -0.36
CA GLY A 35 18.69 3.64 -0.51
C GLY A 35 19.46 3.71 -1.83
N TYR A 36 19.49 4.87 -2.50
CA TYR A 36 20.16 5.04 -3.80
C TYR A 36 21.51 5.75 -3.72
N ASP A 37 21.76 6.55 -2.69
CA ASP A 37 22.94 7.37 -2.59
C ASP A 37 23.97 6.80 -1.59
N ALA A 38 25.03 7.57 -1.35
CA ALA A 38 26.13 7.15 -0.49
C ALA A 38 25.75 7.27 0.99
N GLY A 39 25.56 6.13 1.64
CA GLY A 39 25.26 6.06 3.07
C GLY A 39 24.03 5.21 3.31
N TYR A 40 23.57 5.23 4.56
CA TYR A 40 22.30 4.62 4.94
C TYR A 40 21.26 5.70 5.11
N GLU A 41 20.31 5.75 4.19
CA GLU A 41 19.19 6.69 4.19
C GLU A 41 18.00 6.09 4.92
N TYR A 42 17.36 6.88 5.79
CA TYR A 42 16.17 6.46 6.51
C TYR A 42 15.38 7.64 7.05
N VAL A 43 14.12 7.39 7.35
CA VAL A 43 13.31 8.26 8.20
C VAL A 43 13.47 7.77 9.65
N LEU A 44 13.86 8.65 10.57
CA LEU A 44 13.84 8.40 12.00
C LEU A 44 12.57 8.98 12.63
N ILE A 45 11.75 8.14 13.27
CA ILE A 45 10.53 8.59 13.96
C ILE A 45 10.76 8.76 15.47
N GLY A 46 11.54 7.86 16.08
CA GLY A 46 11.76 7.83 17.53
C GLY A 46 11.06 6.64 18.20
N ASN A 47 11.18 6.54 19.54
CA ASN A 47 10.69 5.38 20.29
C ASN A 47 9.20 5.51 20.65
N TYR A 48 8.35 5.26 19.67
CA TYR A 48 6.89 5.21 19.79
C TYR A 48 6.35 3.86 19.32
N TYR A 49 5.02 3.68 19.29
CA TYR A 49 4.37 2.48 18.76
C TYR A 49 4.77 1.16 19.45
N ASN A 50 4.91 1.22 20.79
CA ASN A 50 5.21 0.08 21.66
C ASN A 50 3.94 -0.74 21.98
N TYR A 51 3.18 -1.13 20.96
CA TYR A 51 1.97 -1.93 21.11
C TYR A 51 2.28 -3.40 21.32
N THR A 52 1.50 -4.07 22.17
CA THR A 52 1.70 -5.48 22.52
C THR A 52 0.59 -6.39 21.98
N ASN A 53 -0.64 -5.87 21.90
CA ASN A 53 -1.83 -6.69 21.66
C ASN A 53 -2.46 -6.47 20.29
N ALA A 54 -2.28 -5.30 19.66
CA ALA A 54 -2.77 -5.09 18.32
C ALA A 54 -1.98 -4.00 17.59
N ILE A 55 -1.76 -4.19 16.29
CA ILE A 55 -1.16 -3.18 15.42
C ILE A 55 -1.54 -3.46 13.96
N THR A 56 -1.69 -2.42 13.16
CA THR A 56 -1.63 -2.50 11.70
C THR A 56 -0.55 -1.58 11.18
N ILE A 57 0.32 -2.12 10.32
CA ILE A 57 1.35 -1.37 9.61
C ILE A 57 1.02 -1.51 8.13
N GLU A 58 0.89 -0.39 7.42
CA GLU A 58 0.67 -0.40 5.97
C GLU A 58 1.46 0.70 5.29
N ALA A 59 1.84 0.46 4.03
CA ALA A 59 2.61 1.40 3.23
C ALA A 59 2.40 1.09 1.74
N TRP A 60 2.49 2.12 0.91
CA TRP A 60 2.79 1.96 -0.50
C TRP A 60 4.29 1.85 -0.69
N VAL A 61 4.73 0.82 -1.41
CA VAL A 61 6.14 0.55 -1.66
C VAL A 61 6.39 0.31 -3.13
N ARG A 62 7.51 0.81 -3.64
CA ARG A 62 8.02 0.49 -4.99
C ARG A 62 9.44 -0.05 -4.86
N PRO A 63 9.61 -1.33 -4.52
CA PRO A 63 10.93 -1.89 -4.29
C PRO A 63 11.77 -1.86 -5.56
N ALA A 64 13.05 -1.52 -5.42
CA ALA A 64 14.01 -1.69 -6.49
C ALA A 64 14.12 -3.19 -6.87
N PRO A 65 14.42 -3.50 -8.15
CA PRO A 65 14.59 -4.88 -8.61
C PRO A 65 15.67 -5.65 -7.84
N THR A 66 16.65 -4.93 -7.29
CA THR A 66 17.70 -5.48 -6.45
C THR A 66 17.77 -4.73 -5.13
N GLN A 67 17.77 -5.48 -4.03
CA GLN A 67 17.89 -4.94 -2.69
C GLN A 67 19.34 -5.09 -2.20
N PRO A 68 19.87 -4.11 -1.44
CA PRO A 68 21.27 -4.11 -1.02
C PRO A 68 21.54 -4.96 0.23
N SER A 69 20.50 -5.45 0.91
CA SER A 69 20.60 -6.25 2.14
C SER A 69 19.70 -7.48 2.06
N ASP A 70 19.88 -8.43 2.98
CA ASP A 70 19.07 -9.67 3.01
C ASP A 70 17.67 -9.48 3.60
N TYR A 71 17.46 -8.43 4.40
CA TYR A 71 16.16 -8.09 5.02
C TYR A 71 15.85 -6.59 4.93
N PRO A 72 15.84 -6.00 3.72
CA PRO A 72 15.56 -4.58 3.50
C PRO A 72 14.28 -4.12 4.20
N ARG A 73 14.41 -3.12 5.07
CA ARG A 73 13.36 -2.74 6.02
C ARG A 73 12.46 -1.63 5.47
N ILE A 74 11.15 -1.88 5.41
CA ILE A 74 10.16 -0.87 5.05
C ILE A 74 9.81 -0.05 6.30
N VAL A 75 9.35 -0.74 7.35
CA VAL A 75 9.10 -0.18 8.69
C VAL A 75 9.76 -1.07 9.73
N ASP A 76 10.69 -0.51 10.49
CA ASP A 76 11.49 -1.24 11.46
C ASP A 76 11.36 -0.70 12.88
N LYS A 77 11.02 -1.60 13.80
CA LYS A 77 11.21 -1.43 15.24
C LYS A 77 11.71 -2.75 15.82
N TYR A 78 12.63 -3.40 15.12
CA TYR A 78 13.15 -4.71 15.49
C TYR A 78 14.58 -4.57 16.06
N ASP A 79 14.73 -4.95 17.31
CA ASP A 79 16.00 -4.94 18.03
C ASP A 79 16.56 -6.36 18.01
N TRP A 80 17.45 -6.64 17.05
CA TRP A 80 18.08 -7.95 16.90
C TRP A 80 18.91 -8.30 18.14
N GLY A 81 19.75 -7.38 18.63
CA GLY A 81 20.59 -7.63 19.81
C GLY A 81 19.80 -7.84 21.10
N GLY A 82 18.64 -7.19 21.22
CA GLY A 82 17.73 -7.34 22.36
C GLY A 82 16.69 -8.45 22.23
N HIS A 83 16.60 -9.11 21.06
CA HIS A 83 15.57 -10.08 20.69
C HIS A 83 14.14 -9.58 20.95
N LYS A 84 13.83 -8.35 20.48
CA LYS A 84 12.55 -7.67 20.77
C LYS A 84 12.00 -6.87 19.60
N GLY A 85 10.69 -6.67 19.58
CA GLY A 85 10.00 -5.79 18.64
C GLY A 85 9.56 -6.48 17.36
N TYR A 86 9.45 -5.71 16.27
CA TYR A 86 8.80 -6.14 15.03
C TYR A 86 9.34 -5.38 13.81
N SER A 87 9.17 -5.97 12.64
CA SER A 87 9.58 -5.37 11.38
C SER A 87 8.70 -5.82 10.21
N LEU A 88 8.23 -4.87 9.41
CA LEU A 88 7.71 -5.10 8.06
C LEU A 88 8.83 -4.84 7.07
N ASN A 89 9.19 -5.85 6.29
CA ASN A 89 10.35 -5.82 5.42
C ASN A 89 10.14 -6.70 4.18
N ILE A 90 11.14 -6.75 3.32
CA ILE A 90 11.21 -7.69 2.20
C ILE A 90 12.30 -8.70 2.53
N ILE A 91 12.05 -9.98 2.27
CA ILE A 91 13.10 -11.00 2.37
C ILE A 91 13.87 -11.04 1.06
N ASN A 92 15.18 -10.86 1.13
CA ASN A 92 16.14 -10.89 0.04
C ASN A 92 17.34 -11.81 0.38
N ASP A 93 17.12 -12.74 1.30
CA ASP A 93 18.13 -13.72 1.73
C ASP A 93 18.55 -14.66 0.58
N HIS A 94 19.59 -15.46 0.83
CA HIS A 94 20.11 -16.40 -0.17
C HIS A 94 19.16 -17.57 -0.49
N ASN A 95 17.93 -17.60 0.06
CA ASN A 95 16.95 -18.61 -0.33
C ASN A 95 16.13 -18.13 -1.54
N PRO A 96 16.40 -18.67 -2.75
CA PRO A 96 15.74 -18.21 -3.97
C PRO A 96 14.22 -18.42 -3.96
N THR A 97 13.71 -19.22 -3.01
CA THR A 97 12.26 -19.44 -2.85
C THR A 97 11.52 -18.18 -2.42
N TYR A 98 12.15 -17.35 -1.58
CA TYR A 98 11.47 -16.24 -0.90
C TYR A 98 11.95 -14.85 -1.31
N GLN A 99 13.08 -14.74 -2.02
CA GLN A 99 13.64 -13.46 -2.48
C GLN A 99 12.60 -12.51 -3.08
N GLY A 100 12.65 -11.25 -2.66
CA GLY A 100 11.80 -10.15 -3.14
C GLY A 100 10.35 -10.22 -2.65
N ARG A 101 10.02 -11.05 -1.65
CA ARG A 101 8.66 -11.17 -1.10
C ARG A 101 8.51 -10.40 0.21
N VAL A 102 7.28 -9.96 0.50
CA VAL A 102 6.97 -9.32 1.78
C VAL A 102 7.23 -10.29 2.93
N HIS A 103 7.83 -9.79 3.99
CA HIS A 103 8.14 -10.50 5.20
C HIS A 103 7.76 -9.68 6.43
N PHE A 104 7.27 -10.36 7.44
CA PHE A 104 7.02 -9.79 8.75
C PHE A 104 7.69 -10.64 9.79
N GLU A 105 8.41 -10.00 10.69
CA GLU A 105 8.96 -10.66 11.86
C GLU A 105 8.62 -9.91 13.13
N MET A 106 8.48 -10.67 14.21
CA MET A 106 8.27 -10.13 15.54
C MET A 106 8.78 -11.09 16.60
N TYR A 107 9.14 -10.53 17.75
CA TYR A 107 9.31 -11.30 18.98
C TYR A 107 8.08 -11.18 19.86
N THR A 108 7.64 -12.30 20.40
CA THR A 108 6.67 -12.30 21.51
C THR A 108 7.35 -11.98 22.83
N SER A 109 6.56 -11.56 23.81
CA SER A 109 7.03 -11.20 25.17
C SER A 109 7.76 -12.32 25.92
N ASN A 110 7.57 -13.58 25.52
CA ASN A 110 8.31 -14.73 26.04
C ASN A 110 9.66 -14.99 25.32
N GLY A 111 10.08 -14.10 24.41
CA GLY A 111 11.37 -14.16 23.71
C GLY A 111 11.40 -15.08 22.49
N VAL A 112 10.26 -15.57 22.00
CA VAL A 112 10.19 -16.41 20.80
C VAL A 112 10.13 -15.52 19.54
N ILE A 113 10.96 -15.84 18.54
CA ILE A 113 10.93 -15.19 17.23
C ILE A 113 9.87 -15.82 16.33
N HIS A 114 9.18 -14.96 15.58
CA HIS A 114 8.12 -15.33 14.67
C HIS A 114 8.32 -14.66 13.31
N HIS A 115 8.24 -15.46 12.24
CA HIS A 115 8.37 -15.06 10.85
C HIS A 115 7.10 -15.38 10.05
N LEU A 116 6.59 -14.43 9.27
CA LEU A 116 5.54 -14.64 8.28
C LEU A 116 6.06 -14.18 6.92
N HIS A 117 6.14 -15.11 5.97
CA HIS A 117 6.57 -14.83 4.60
C HIS A 117 5.34 -14.86 3.68
N GLY A 118 5.19 -13.84 2.84
CA GLY A 118 4.17 -13.81 1.80
C GLY A 118 4.58 -14.60 0.56
N PRO A 119 3.62 -15.15 -0.22
CA PRO A 119 3.88 -15.78 -1.51
C PRO A 119 4.05 -14.78 -2.66
N VAL A 120 3.91 -13.47 -2.46
CA VAL A 120 3.92 -12.48 -3.56
C VAL A 120 5.32 -11.88 -3.74
N LEU A 121 5.87 -11.99 -4.96
CA LEU A 121 7.12 -11.36 -5.37
C LEU A 121 6.87 -9.91 -5.78
N LEU A 122 7.38 -8.95 -5.02
CA LEU A 122 7.23 -7.52 -5.33
C LEU A 122 8.22 -7.05 -6.40
N GLY A 123 9.41 -7.65 -6.48
CA GLY A 123 10.50 -7.20 -7.35
C GLY A 123 10.30 -7.44 -8.85
N SER A 124 9.14 -7.97 -9.29
CA SER A 124 8.97 -8.36 -10.69
C SER A 124 8.78 -7.18 -11.65
N PHE A 125 8.39 -5.99 -11.20
CA PHE A 125 8.38 -4.76 -12.01
C PHE A 125 8.44 -3.56 -11.05
N ASN A 126 9.19 -2.50 -11.38
CA ASN A 126 9.31 -1.20 -10.67
C ASN A 126 7.94 -0.48 -10.52
N ARG A 127 7.01 -1.09 -9.79
CA ARG A 127 5.61 -0.71 -9.61
C ARG A 127 5.32 -0.57 -8.13
N TRP A 128 4.39 0.32 -7.85
CA TRP A 128 3.86 0.48 -6.52
C TRP A 128 2.98 -0.71 -6.14
N HIS A 129 3.17 -1.17 -4.91
CA HIS A 129 2.35 -2.18 -4.24
C HIS A 129 1.92 -1.66 -2.89
N HIS A 130 0.67 -1.89 -2.52
CA HIS A 130 0.24 -1.66 -1.15
C HIS A 130 0.58 -2.90 -0.33
N VAL A 131 1.35 -2.73 0.75
CA VAL A 131 1.68 -3.82 1.66
C VAL A 131 1.16 -3.50 3.05
N ALA A 132 0.54 -4.49 3.69
CA ALA A 132 0.05 -4.33 5.06
C ALA A 132 0.26 -5.58 5.89
N VAL A 133 0.46 -5.39 7.19
CA VAL A 133 0.42 -6.46 8.19
C VAL A 133 -0.46 -6.02 9.35
N THR A 134 -1.37 -6.91 9.75
CA THR A 134 -2.24 -6.72 10.92
C THR A 134 -1.89 -7.78 11.96
N TYR A 135 -1.81 -7.39 13.22
CA TYR A 135 -1.63 -8.29 14.35
C TYR A 135 -2.73 -8.08 15.38
N ASP A 136 -3.39 -9.15 15.82
CA ASP A 136 -4.53 -9.10 16.76
C ASP A 136 -4.21 -9.66 18.16
N GLY A 137 -2.93 -9.84 18.47
CA GLY A 137 -2.47 -10.39 19.75
C GLY A 137 -2.31 -11.91 19.72
N THR A 138 -2.75 -12.56 18.64
CA THR A 138 -2.53 -13.99 18.40
C THR A 138 -2.08 -14.26 16.97
N TYR A 139 -2.75 -13.69 15.97
CA TYR A 139 -2.49 -13.90 14.55
C TYR A 139 -1.92 -12.67 13.88
N ALA A 140 -0.85 -12.86 13.12
CA ALA A 140 -0.42 -11.91 12.10
C ALA A 140 -1.05 -12.29 10.76
N ARG A 141 -1.52 -11.29 10.02
CA ARG A 141 -2.05 -11.42 8.66
C ARG A 141 -1.34 -10.44 7.75
N MET A 142 -0.93 -10.90 6.59
CA MET A 142 -0.20 -10.12 5.60
C MET A 142 -1.06 -9.90 4.37
N TYR A 143 -1.03 -8.69 3.84
CA TYR A 143 -1.78 -8.29 2.67
C TYR A 143 -0.86 -7.64 1.65
N VAL A 144 -1.10 -7.95 0.38
CA VAL A 144 -0.48 -7.27 -0.76
C VAL A 144 -1.59 -6.86 -1.71
N ASP A 145 -1.61 -5.58 -2.09
CA ASP A 145 -2.64 -4.96 -2.93
C ASP A 145 -4.07 -5.24 -2.42
N GLY A 146 -4.23 -5.21 -1.09
CA GLY A 146 -5.51 -5.46 -0.40
C GLY A 146 -5.93 -6.94 -0.35
N LYS A 147 -5.19 -7.87 -0.94
CA LYS A 147 -5.45 -9.31 -0.88
C LYS A 147 -4.74 -9.94 0.31
N LEU A 148 -5.43 -10.78 1.07
CA LEU A 148 -4.81 -11.59 2.13
C LEU A 148 -3.89 -12.64 1.50
N GLU A 149 -2.61 -12.61 1.85
CA GLU A 149 -1.57 -13.46 1.27
C GLU A 149 -0.89 -14.38 2.29
N GLY A 150 -1.07 -14.12 3.59
CA GLY A 150 -0.50 -14.98 4.62
C GLY A 150 -1.16 -14.79 5.98
N VAL A 151 -1.22 -15.88 6.74
CA VAL A 151 -1.72 -15.89 8.13
C VAL A 151 -0.79 -16.76 8.96
N ARG A 152 -0.42 -16.30 10.16
CA ARG A 152 0.35 -17.11 11.10
C ARG A 152 -0.05 -16.85 12.53
N ASN A 153 -0.20 -17.92 13.29
CA ASN A 153 -0.31 -17.85 14.74
C ASN A 153 1.06 -17.49 15.32
N MET A 154 1.13 -16.35 16.00
CA MET A 154 2.30 -15.85 16.70
C MET A 154 2.27 -16.18 18.20
N GLY A 155 1.19 -16.76 18.71
CA GLY A 155 1.12 -17.36 20.04
C GLY A 155 0.75 -16.43 21.19
N GLY A 156 1.15 -15.15 21.18
CA GLY A 156 0.84 -14.23 22.28
C GLY A 156 1.42 -12.83 22.11
N PRO A 157 1.32 -11.95 23.12
CA PRO A 157 1.58 -10.53 22.97
C PRO A 157 3.01 -10.24 22.47
N MET A 158 3.11 -9.24 21.59
CA MET A 158 4.35 -8.74 21.04
C MET A 158 5.23 -8.13 22.14
N SER A 159 6.54 -8.29 22.02
CA SER A 159 7.52 -7.63 22.87
C SER A 159 7.73 -6.17 22.44
N THR A 160 8.11 -5.32 23.39
CA THR A 160 8.45 -3.91 23.13
C THR A 160 9.95 -3.69 23.32
N ASN A 161 10.49 -2.60 22.77
CA ASN A 161 11.90 -2.23 22.91
C ASN A 161 12.08 -0.71 23.02
N GLY A 162 13.30 -0.29 23.39
CA GLY A 162 13.65 1.12 23.55
C GLY A 162 14.15 1.82 22.28
N ILE A 163 14.30 1.10 21.16
CA ILE A 163 14.87 1.65 19.94
C ILE A 163 13.85 2.53 19.19
N GLY A 164 14.37 3.52 18.46
CA GLY A 164 13.56 4.36 17.60
C GLY A 164 13.08 3.60 16.37
N MET A 165 11.83 3.80 15.97
CA MET A 165 11.30 3.29 14.71
C MET A 165 11.99 3.99 13.53
N ARG A 166 12.32 3.22 12.49
CA ARG A 166 12.89 3.69 11.24
C ARG A 166 12.07 3.25 10.05
N PHE A 167 11.98 4.09 9.02
CA PHE A 167 11.52 3.68 7.69
C PHE A 167 12.69 3.61 6.74
N GLY A 168 12.73 2.57 5.90
CA GLY A 168 13.76 2.38 4.89
C GLY A 168 15.08 1.76 5.39
N ASN A 169 15.27 1.54 6.69
CA ASN A 169 16.46 0.88 7.25
C ASN A 169 16.22 0.34 8.68
N SER A 170 17.12 -0.52 9.20
CA SER A 170 17.18 -0.92 10.62
C SER A 170 18.33 -0.24 11.37
N TRP A 171 18.42 -0.48 12.67
CA TRP A 171 19.61 -0.16 13.47
C TRP A 171 20.83 -1.01 13.10
N ASP A 172 20.61 -2.22 12.57
CA ASP A 172 21.66 -3.11 12.06
C ASP A 172 21.97 -2.90 10.56
N ASN A 173 21.52 -1.78 9.97
CA ASN A 173 21.80 -1.39 8.58
C ASN A 173 21.25 -2.32 7.47
N HIS A 174 20.08 -2.90 7.67
CA HIS A 174 19.34 -3.57 6.60
C HIS A 174 18.59 -2.55 5.72
N GLN A 175 19.35 -1.85 4.88
CA GLN A 175 18.83 -0.82 3.99
C GLN A 175 17.80 -1.39 3.02
N TYR A 176 16.64 -0.73 2.92
CA TYR A 176 15.70 -0.88 1.83
C TYR A 176 16.06 0.08 0.69
N ARG A 177 15.89 -0.40 -0.53
CA ARG A 177 16.03 0.42 -1.74
C ARG A 177 14.71 0.48 -2.49
N GLY A 178 14.17 1.67 -2.69
CA GLY A 178 12.95 1.87 -3.47
C GLY A 178 12.10 3.05 -3.00
N GLY A 179 10.92 3.17 -3.61
CA GLY A 179 9.93 4.16 -3.21
C GLY A 179 9.17 3.76 -1.95
N LEU A 180 8.86 4.75 -1.11
CA LEU A 180 7.99 4.71 0.05
C LEU A 180 6.96 5.83 -0.09
N ASP A 181 5.70 5.48 0.18
CA ASP A 181 4.60 6.43 0.18
C ASP A 181 3.54 5.96 1.20
N GLU A 182 2.74 6.89 1.72
CA GLU A 182 1.53 6.60 2.51
C GLU A 182 1.74 5.59 3.67
N VAL A 183 2.82 5.75 4.46
CA VAL A 183 3.09 4.87 5.61
C VAL A 183 2.11 5.17 6.74
N ARG A 184 1.39 4.16 7.23
CA ARG A 184 0.37 4.30 8.28
C ARG A 184 0.57 3.26 9.38
N ILE A 185 0.33 3.69 10.61
CA ILE A 185 0.36 2.85 11.81
C ILE A 185 -0.95 3.00 12.58
N TRP A 186 -1.63 1.88 12.81
CA TRP A 186 -2.87 1.81 13.58
C TRP A 186 -2.65 0.99 14.86
N ASN A 187 -3.32 1.35 15.95
CA ASN A 187 -3.26 0.62 17.22
C ASN A 187 -4.30 -0.51 17.35
N VAL A 188 -4.87 -0.95 16.22
CA VAL A 188 -5.83 -2.05 16.09
C VAL A 188 -5.42 -2.97 14.95
N ALA A 189 -5.93 -4.21 14.96
CA ALA A 189 -5.85 -5.11 13.81
C ALA A 189 -6.98 -4.77 12.84
N ARG A 190 -6.66 -4.08 11.74
CA ARG A 190 -7.65 -3.77 10.71
C ARG A 190 -8.09 -5.02 9.98
N THR A 191 -9.33 -5.02 9.52
CA THR A 191 -9.87 -6.06 8.65
C THR A 191 -9.38 -5.86 7.21
N GLN A 192 -9.46 -6.93 6.41
CA GLN A 192 -9.14 -6.83 4.98
C GLN A 192 -10.01 -5.79 4.26
N ALA A 193 -11.30 -5.73 4.58
CA ALA A 193 -12.24 -4.78 3.96
C ALA A 193 -11.88 -3.33 4.29
N GLU A 194 -11.47 -3.05 5.53
CA GLU A 194 -11.00 -1.73 5.95
C GLU A 194 -9.71 -1.32 5.22
N ILE A 195 -8.76 -2.24 5.05
CA ILE A 195 -7.54 -1.99 4.27
C ILE A 195 -7.90 -1.68 2.81
N GLN A 196 -8.76 -2.50 2.19
CA GLN A 196 -9.19 -2.30 0.80
C GLN A 196 -9.93 -0.98 0.58
N ALA A 197 -10.73 -0.55 1.55
CA ALA A 197 -11.48 0.71 1.48
C ALA A 197 -10.56 1.94 1.50
N ASP A 198 -9.42 1.86 2.19
CA ASP A 198 -8.57 3.02 2.47
C ASP A 198 -7.23 3.02 1.73
N MET A 199 -6.78 1.92 1.14
CA MET A 199 -5.45 1.85 0.51
C MET A 199 -5.29 2.83 -0.66
N PHE A 200 -6.38 3.20 -1.35
CA PHE A 200 -6.36 4.19 -2.42
C PHE A 200 -6.89 5.57 -2.00
N ARG A 201 -7.10 5.80 -0.70
CA ARG A 201 -7.66 7.05 -0.18
C ARG A 201 -6.62 7.78 0.65
N GLU A 202 -6.45 9.06 0.38
CA GLU A 202 -5.71 9.93 1.30
C GLU A 202 -6.56 10.17 2.55
N LEU A 203 -6.01 9.84 3.71
CA LEU A 203 -6.70 9.99 5.00
C LEU A 203 -6.49 11.39 5.59
N GLN A 204 -7.32 11.75 6.56
CA GLN A 204 -7.26 13.05 7.23
C GLN A 204 -6.28 13.07 8.40
N GLY A 205 -5.91 11.90 8.94
CA GLY A 205 -5.08 11.78 10.15
C GLY A 205 -5.90 11.81 11.45
N THR A 206 -7.22 11.91 11.36
CA THR A 206 -8.16 11.96 12.51
C THR A 206 -9.02 10.71 12.63
N GLU A 207 -8.77 9.72 11.78
CA GLU A 207 -9.46 8.44 11.79
C GLU A 207 -9.26 7.74 13.14
N PRO A 208 -10.31 7.14 13.73
CA PRO A 208 -10.18 6.37 14.95
C PRO A 208 -9.10 5.29 14.80
N HIS A 209 -8.25 5.17 15.82
CA HIS A 209 -7.15 4.19 15.89
C HIS A 209 -5.98 4.42 14.94
N LEU A 210 -6.01 5.43 14.05
CA LEU A 210 -4.84 5.86 13.30
C LEU A 210 -3.92 6.63 14.25
N THR A 211 -2.68 6.17 14.38
CA THR A 211 -1.73 6.70 15.38
C THR A 211 -0.47 7.30 14.77
N GLY A 212 -0.19 7.02 13.51
CA GLY A 212 0.84 7.69 12.72
C GLY A 212 0.52 7.56 11.24
N TYR A 213 0.73 8.65 10.49
CA TYR A 213 0.48 8.67 9.04
C TYR A 213 1.41 9.65 8.33
N TRP A 214 2.34 9.13 7.55
CA TRP A 214 3.30 9.91 6.76
C TRP A 214 2.98 9.76 5.27
N LYS A 215 2.55 10.87 4.68
CA LYS A 215 2.12 10.97 3.27
C LYS A 215 3.28 11.15 2.29
N PHE A 216 4.45 11.59 2.78
CA PHE A 216 5.60 11.94 1.95
C PHE A 216 5.31 12.97 0.84
N ASN A 217 4.35 13.87 1.08
CA ASN A 217 3.94 14.90 0.12
C ASN A 217 4.69 16.24 0.29
N GLU A 218 5.69 16.33 1.16
CA GLU A 218 6.46 17.56 1.38
C GLU A 218 7.29 17.97 0.16
N GLY A 219 7.83 16.98 -0.56
CA GLY A 219 8.60 17.19 -1.80
C GLY A 219 9.94 17.90 -1.63
N SER A 220 10.32 18.27 -0.40
CA SER A 220 11.61 18.88 -0.08
C SER A 220 11.86 18.89 1.44
N GLY A 221 13.09 19.23 1.84
CA GLY A 221 13.47 19.34 3.24
C GLY A 221 13.81 18.01 3.89
N THR A 222 13.97 18.02 5.22
CA THR A 222 14.44 16.87 6.03
C THR A 222 13.43 16.41 7.06
N THR A 223 12.20 16.92 7.02
CA THR A 223 11.12 16.53 7.94
C THR A 223 10.01 15.87 7.15
N VAL A 224 9.50 14.74 7.64
CA VAL A 224 8.28 14.11 7.14
C VAL A 224 7.20 14.28 8.19
N THR A 225 6.09 14.89 7.80
CA THR A 225 5.01 15.27 8.72
C THR A 225 4.14 14.06 9.00
N ASP A 226 3.84 13.85 10.28
CA ASP A 226 2.80 12.92 10.70
C ASP A 226 1.45 13.65 10.64
N ALA A 227 0.59 13.26 9.71
CA ALA A 227 -0.74 13.85 9.51
C ALA A 227 -1.67 13.66 10.72
N THR A 228 -1.37 12.74 11.64
CA THR A 228 -2.09 12.62 12.92
C THR A 228 -1.68 13.69 13.94
N GLY A 229 -0.60 14.43 13.67
CA GLY A 229 -0.05 15.47 14.53
C GLY A 229 0.79 14.95 15.70
N ASN A 230 1.09 13.65 15.76
CA ASN A 230 1.80 13.05 16.90
C ASN A 230 3.32 13.10 16.74
N HIS A 231 3.87 12.42 15.73
CA HIS A 231 5.29 12.06 15.67
C HIS A 231 5.89 12.29 14.28
N ASN A 232 6.27 13.53 13.97
CA ASN A 232 7.02 13.83 12.75
C ASN A 232 8.32 13.00 12.68
N GLY A 233 8.68 12.61 11.46
CA GLY A 233 9.94 11.95 11.18
C GLY A 233 11.02 12.93 10.72
N VAL A 234 12.28 12.52 10.91
CA VAL A 234 13.45 13.25 10.40
C VAL A 234 14.17 12.37 9.39
N LEU A 235 14.37 12.88 8.19
CA LEU A 235 15.19 12.23 7.18
C LEU A 235 16.67 12.31 7.56
N VAL A 236 17.37 11.20 7.42
CA VAL A 236 18.79 11.07 7.74
C VAL A 236 19.55 10.58 6.51
N ASN A 237 20.65 11.28 6.19
CA ASN A 237 21.51 11.04 5.02
C ASN A 237 20.80 11.11 3.67
N THR A 238 19.63 11.75 3.61
CA THR A 238 18.88 11.98 2.36
C THR A 238 19.27 13.33 1.74
N GLU A 239 19.02 13.47 0.45
CA GLU A 239 19.18 14.70 -0.30
C GLU A 239 17.90 15.12 -1.06
N ALA A 240 17.94 16.28 -1.72
CA ALA A 240 16.78 16.80 -2.43
C ALA A 240 16.31 15.87 -3.57
N GLY A 241 17.21 15.06 -4.13
CA GLY A 241 16.91 14.09 -5.19
C GLY A 241 16.06 12.89 -4.74
N ASP A 242 15.97 12.64 -3.43
CA ASP A 242 15.18 11.54 -2.87
C ASP A 242 13.68 11.81 -2.91
N TRP A 243 13.29 13.08 -3.00
CA TRP A 243 11.91 13.47 -3.25
C TRP A 243 11.56 13.27 -4.72
N VAL A 244 10.71 12.29 -4.99
CA VAL A 244 10.29 11.95 -6.35
C VAL A 244 8.80 12.18 -6.53
N ALA A 245 8.35 12.40 -7.76
CA ALA A 245 6.91 12.43 -8.04
C ALA A 245 6.29 11.07 -7.70
N SER A 246 5.21 11.09 -6.91
CA SER A 246 4.44 9.88 -6.65
C SER A 246 3.61 9.50 -7.86
N THR A 247 3.47 8.20 -8.10
CA THR A 247 2.65 7.64 -9.19
C THR A 247 1.65 6.60 -8.68
N ILE A 248 1.34 6.60 -7.38
CA ILE A 248 0.25 5.78 -6.85
C ILE A 248 -1.09 6.39 -7.27
N PRO A 249 -2.09 5.58 -7.65
CA PRO A 249 -3.40 6.08 -8.04
C PRO A 249 -4.26 6.34 -6.79
N LEU A 250 -3.89 7.34 -5.99
CA LEU A 250 -4.75 7.82 -4.91
C LEU A 250 -5.99 8.49 -5.52
N GLY A 251 -7.18 8.05 -5.13
CA GLY A 251 -8.43 8.70 -5.50
C GLY A 251 -8.83 9.75 -4.46
N ASP A 252 -9.12 10.98 -4.90
CA ASP A 252 -10.06 11.83 -4.16
C ASP A 252 -11.46 11.28 -4.43
N ALA A 253 -11.89 10.33 -3.60
CA ALA A 253 -13.14 9.61 -3.81
C ALA A 253 -14.40 10.45 -3.55
N THR A 254 -14.31 11.74 -3.21
CA THR A 254 -15.37 12.34 -2.38
C THR A 254 -16.46 13.18 -3.03
N VAL A 255 -16.40 13.65 -4.30
CA VAL A 255 -17.57 14.45 -4.80
C VAL A 255 -17.93 14.32 -6.30
N SER A 256 -16.98 14.27 -7.23
CA SER A 256 -17.32 14.28 -8.67
C SER A 256 -17.81 12.91 -9.17
N ALA A 257 -17.05 11.85 -8.90
CA ALA A 257 -17.33 10.52 -9.45
C ALA A 257 -18.74 10.00 -9.11
N GLN A 258 -19.22 10.19 -7.88
CA GLN A 258 -20.53 9.71 -7.46
C GLN A 258 -21.69 10.53 -8.08
N LYS A 259 -21.48 11.83 -8.30
CA LYS A 259 -22.48 12.72 -8.90
C LYS A 259 -22.65 12.45 -10.40
N ASP A 260 -21.55 12.17 -11.08
CA ASP A 260 -21.52 11.95 -12.52
C ASP A 260 -22.12 10.58 -12.90
N VAL A 261 -21.87 9.53 -12.10
CA VAL A 261 -22.50 8.20 -12.25
C VAL A 261 -24.02 8.27 -12.03
N ALA A 262 -24.47 9.00 -11.01
CA ALA A 262 -25.90 9.14 -10.71
C ALA A 262 -26.67 9.91 -11.81
N ALA A 263 -26.04 10.94 -12.41
CA ALA A 263 -26.61 11.69 -13.51
C ALA A 263 -26.76 10.84 -14.78
N LEU A 264 -25.77 9.98 -15.07
CA LEU A 264 -25.81 9.11 -16.24
C LEU A 264 -26.93 8.06 -16.11
N TRP A 265 -27.08 7.40 -14.96
CA TRP A 265 -28.16 6.41 -14.74
C TRP A 265 -29.58 7.00 -14.86
N ALA A 266 -29.78 8.25 -14.41
CA ALA A 266 -31.08 8.91 -14.54
C ALA A 266 -31.49 9.20 -15.99
N SER A 267 -30.52 9.24 -16.92
CA SER A 267 -30.77 9.51 -18.34
C SER A 267 -31.02 8.25 -19.19
N VAL A 268 -30.82 7.05 -18.63
CA VAL A 268 -31.09 5.78 -19.31
C VAL A 268 -32.33 5.11 -18.70
N ASN A 269 -33.41 4.98 -19.46
CA ASN A 269 -34.63 4.32 -19.02
C ASN A 269 -35.09 3.26 -20.04
N PRO A 270 -35.20 1.97 -19.67
CA PRO A 270 -34.88 1.39 -18.36
C PRO A 270 -33.37 1.24 -18.16
N ALA A 271 -32.88 1.49 -16.95
CA ALA A 271 -31.51 1.19 -16.58
C ALA A 271 -31.31 -0.34 -16.59
N SER A 272 -30.58 -0.84 -17.58
CA SER A 272 -30.20 -2.25 -17.67
C SER A 272 -28.69 -2.36 -17.81
N SER A 273 -28.10 -3.42 -17.26
CA SER A 273 -26.67 -3.75 -17.38
C SER A 273 -26.28 -4.23 -18.78
N ALA A 274 -27.25 -4.40 -19.69
CA ALA A 274 -27.01 -4.81 -21.06
C ALA A 274 -26.61 -3.60 -21.91
N GLY A 275 -25.32 -3.50 -22.24
CA GLY A 275 -24.82 -2.54 -23.24
C GLY A 275 -24.57 -1.14 -22.70
N LEU A 276 -23.68 -1.01 -21.72
CA LEU A 276 -23.11 0.29 -21.36
C LEU A 276 -22.28 0.83 -22.54
N THR A 277 -22.91 1.58 -23.45
CA THR A 277 -22.19 2.33 -24.48
C THR A 277 -21.71 3.65 -23.89
N LEU A 278 -20.40 3.75 -23.70
CA LEU A 278 -19.71 5.01 -23.44
C LEU A 278 -19.68 5.81 -24.74
N SER A 279 -20.71 6.62 -25.01
CA SER A 279 -20.71 7.55 -26.13
C SER A 279 -20.29 8.93 -25.65
N ASP A 280 -19.22 9.44 -26.25
CA ASP A 280 -18.75 10.80 -26.03
C ASP A 280 -19.83 11.84 -26.41
N ASN A 281 -20.19 12.73 -25.50
CA ASN A 281 -21.05 13.86 -25.84
C ASN A 281 -20.17 14.98 -26.38
N ALA A 282 -20.40 15.38 -27.63
CA ALA A 282 -19.63 16.40 -28.34
C ALA A 282 -19.46 17.75 -27.62
N THR A 283 -20.27 18.03 -26.59
CA THR A 283 -20.16 19.27 -25.79
C THR A 283 -19.36 19.13 -24.48
N THR A 284 -19.18 17.92 -23.95
CA THR A 284 -18.45 17.65 -22.68
C THR A 284 -17.78 16.27 -22.72
N PRO A 285 -16.66 16.15 -23.44
CA PRO A 285 -15.98 14.87 -23.62
C PRO A 285 -15.17 14.44 -22.40
N PHE A 286 -15.29 13.16 -22.00
CA PHE A 286 -14.79 12.62 -20.71
C PHE A 286 -13.56 11.70 -20.83
N LEU A 287 -13.00 11.53 -22.04
CA LEU A 287 -11.79 10.74 -22.33
C LEU A 287 -10.78 11.56 -23.15
N GLN A 288 -10.44 12.77 -22.72
CA GLN A 288 -9.57 13.67 -23.48
C GLN A 288 -8.17 13.84 -22.90
N ASP A 289 -7.95 13.45 -21.64
CA ASP A 289 -6.66 13.66 -21.00
C ASP A 289 -5.78 12.41 -21.12
N THR A 290 -4.49 12.63 -21.38
CA THR A 290 -3.48 11.58 -21.25
C THR A 290 -3.44 11.11 -19.79
N GLY A 291 -4.07 9.97 -19.51
CA GLY A 291 -4.23 9.42 -18.15
C GLY A 291 -5.63 8.90 -17.84
N ASP A 292 -6.61 9.15 -18.72
CA ASP A 292 -7.95 8.59 -18.54
C ASP A 292 -7.94 7.07 -18.77
N ASP A 293 -8.22 6.31 -17.70
CA ASP A 293 -8.35 4.85 -17.75
C ASP A 293 -9.81 4.45 -17.46
N VAL A 294 -10.34 3.53 -18.28
CA VAL A 294 -11.66 2.91 -18.09
C VAL A 294 -11.45 1.53 -17.49
N LEU A 295 -11.87 1.33 -16.24
CA LEU A 295 -11.78 0.04 -15.56
C LEU A 295 -13.09 -0.74 -15.73
N PHE A 296 -13.04 -1.86 -16.45
CA PHE A 296 -14.16 -2.80 -16.53
C PHE A 296 -14.05 -3.84 -15.42
N GLY A 297 -15.09 -3.94 -14.57
CA GLY A 297 -15.24 -5.05 -13.62
C GLY A 297 -15.92 -6.25 -14.29
N HIS A 298 -15.34 -7.44 -14.10
CA HIS A 298 -15.89 -8.72 -14.55
C HIS A 298 -17.02 -9.20 -13.62
N ASP A 299 -18.07 -9.83 -14.15
CA ASP A 299 -19.34 -10.14 -13.45
C ASP A 299 -19.38 -11.51 -12.74
N GLY A 300 -18.30 -12.30 -12.80
CA GLY A 300 -18.07 -13.43 -11.90
C GLY A 300 -18.31 -14.84 -12.45
N GLY A 301 -18.30 -15.05 -13.77
CA GLY A 301 -18.18 -16.39 -14.37
C GLY A 301 -16.77 -17.00 -14.31
N THR A 302 -16.64 -18.34 -14.35
CA THR A 302 -15.31 -18.99 -14.50
C THR A 302 -14.93 -19.13 -15.98
N GLY A 303 -13.81 -18.52 -16.37
CA GLY A 303 -13.15 -18.70 -17.66
C GLY A 303 -13.24 -17.49 -18.56
N ASN A 304 -12.12 -17.12 -19.20
CA ASN A 304 -12.09 -16.04 -20.18
C ASN A 304 -12.69 -16.56 -21.49
N THR A 305 -13.87 -16.08 -21.90
CA THR A 305 -14.41 -16.38 -23.22
C THR A 305 -14.31 -15.15 -24.14
N ASN A 306 -14.36 -15.35 -25.45
CA ASN A 306 -14.38 -14.25 -26.43
C ASN A 306 -15.62 -13.34 -26.34
N LEU A 307 -16.56 -13.62 -25.43
CA LEU A 307 -17.72 -12.77 -25.12
C LEU A 307 -17.38 -11.66 -24.11
N ASP A 308 -16.25 -11.76 -23.39
CA ASP A 308 -15.87 -10.84 -22.32
C ASP A 308 -14.94 -9.70 -22.80
N LEU A 309 -14.64 -9.65 -24.10
CA LEU A 309 -13.96 -8.55 -24.75
C LEU A 309 -14.98 -7.75 -25.58
N PRO A 310 -14.87 -6.41 -25.65
CA PRO A 310 -15.61 -5.65 -26.65
C PRO A 310 -15.22 -6.18 -28.03
N THR A 311 -16.14 -6.84 -28.72
CA THR A 311 -15.94 -7.24 -30.12
C THR A 311 -16.00 -5.99 -30.98
N GLY A 312 -14.89 -5.27 -31.07
CA GLY A 312 -14.67 -4.17 -32.00
C GLY A 312 -13.66 -4.60 -33.06
N GLY A 313 -14.13 -5.35 -34.06
CA GLY A 313 -13.43 -5.49 -35.33
C GLY A 313 -14.10 -4.57 -36.35
N ALA A 314 -13.28 -3.70 -36.97
CA ALA A 314 -13.52 -2.87 -38.16
C ALA A 314 -14.81 -2.03 -38.20
#